data_AF-A0AAT9WHF2-F1
#
_entry.id   AF-A0AAT9WHF2-F1
#
_cell.length_a   1.000
_cell.length_b   1.000
_cell.length_c   1.000
_cell.angle_alpha   90.00
_cell.angle_beta   90.00
_cell.angle_gamma   90.00
#
_symmetry.space_group_name_H-M   'P 1'
#
loop_
_entity.id
_entity.type
_entity.pdbx_description
1 polymer ?
#
loop_
_entity_poly.entity_id
_entity_poly.type
_entity_poly.pdbx_seq_one_letter_code
_entity_poly.pdbx_strand_id
1 'polypeptide(L)'
;MTSNDVLNMYESLAGLTAKMSLAAQAGDWTSLAALEKQCATHAKTAETGVPALSGASRMRKIDLLKQIMANDRAIRDVTEPWMNNVMAEAAH
;
A
#
# COMPACT_ATOMS: atom_id res chain seq x y z
N MET A 1 10.87 8.02 -16.06
CA MET A 1 11.32 7.48 -14.76
C MET A 1 12.56 6.64 -14.97
N THR A 2 13.57 6.80 -14.13
CA THR A 2 14.71 5.91 -13.99
C THR A 2 14.38 4.74 -13.05
N SER A 3 15.23 3.73 -12.97
CA SER A 3 15.08 2.64 -12.00
C SER A 3 15.06 3.13 -10.54
N ASN A 4 15.83 4.17 -10.24
CA ASN A 4 15.84 4.79 -8.91
C ASN A 4 14.54 5.55 -8.63
N ASP A 5 13.98 6.25 -9.62
CA ASP A 5 12.69 6.93 -9.47
C ASP A 5 11.57 5.92 -9.15
N VAL A 6 11.61 4.75 -9.77
CA VAL A 6 10.65 3.67 -9.50
C VAL A 6 10.77 3.18 -8.06
N LEU A 7 11.98 2.92 -7.58
CA LEU A 7 12.18 2.48 -6.20
C LEU A 7 11.75 3.54 -5.19
N ASN A 8 12.14 4.80 -5.40
CA ASN A 8 11.74 5.91 -4.54
C ASN A 8 10.20 6.05 -4.47
N MET A 9 9.50 5.83 -5.59
CA MET A 9 8.05 5.83 -5.63
C MET A 9 7.46 4.70 -4.76
N TYR A 10 7.96 3.47 -4.89
CA TYR A 10 7.49 2.35 -4.07
C TYR A 10 7.85 2.51 -2.59
N GLU A 11 9.00 3.11 -2.26
CA GLU A 11 9.37 3.43 -0.87
C GLU A 11 8.46 4.49 -0.27
N SER A 12 8.09 5.51 -1.06
CA SER A 12 7.12 6.52 -0.66
C SER A 12 5.73 5.91 -0.41
N LEU A 13 5.27 5.02 -1.30
CA LEU A 13 4.01 4.29 -1.13
C LEU A 13 4.03 3.40 0.13
N ALA A 14 5.12 2.66 0.36
CA ALA A 14 5.28 1.84 1.56
C ALA A 14 5.23 2.68 2.84
N GLY A 15 5.88 3.85 2.85
CA GLY A 15 5.84 4.79 3.97
C GLY A 15 4.45 5.42 4.19
N LEU A 16 3.74 5.77 3.12
CA LEU A 16 2.39 6.32 3.21
C LEU A 16 1.39 5.29 3.73
N THR A 17 1.39 4.07 3.18
CA THR A 17 0.51 2.99 3.64
C THR A 17 0.79 2.59 5.10
N ALA A 18 2.05 2.66 5.55
CA ALA A 18 2.37 2.45 6.97
C ALA A 18 1.74 3.53 7.87
N LYS A 19 1.81 4.81 7.47
CA LYS A 19 1.15 5.91 8.20
C LYS A 19 -0.38 5.76 8.19
N MET A 20 -0.95 5.32 7.07
CA MET A 20 -2.38 5.03 6.97
C MET A 20 -2.78 3.91 7.94
N SER A 21 -2.00 2.84 8.01
CA SER A 21 -2.25 1.75 8.96
C SER A 21 -2.25 2.24 10.41
N LEU A 22 -1.28 3.07 10.79
CA LEU A 22 -1.23 3.67 12.13
C LEU A 22 -2.44 4.59 12.40
N ALA A 23 -2.81 5.43 11.43
CA ALA A 23 -3.97 6.31 11.55
C ALA A 23 -5.28 5.51 11.71
N ALA A 24 -5.47 4.45 10.91
CA ALA A 24 -6.62 3.57 11.01
C ALA A 24 -6.70 2.88 12.38
N GLN A 25 -5.59 2.32 12.86
CA GLN A 25 -5.52 1.68 14.18
C GLN A 25 -5.79 2.66 15.34
N ALA A 26 -5.40 3.92 15.19
CA ALA A 26 -5.67 4.99 16.16
C ALA A 26 -7.08 5.58 16.05
N GLY A 27 -7.87 5.20 15.04
CA GLY A 27 -9.18 5.82 14.75
C GLY A 27 -9.09 7.25 14.21
N ASP A 28 -7.93 7.68 13.72
CA ASP A 28 -7.74 9.01 13.11
C ASP A 28 -8.18 9.00 11.65
N TRP A 29 -9.50 9.03 11.45
CA TRP A 29 -10.13 8.97 10.13
C TRP A 29 -9.82 10.18 9.24
N THR A 30 -9.55 11.34 9.86
CA THR A 30 -9.21 12.56 9.12
C THR A 30 -7.81 12.42 8.51
N SER A 31 -6.83 11.99 9.30
CA SER A 31 -5.49 11.72 8.78
C SER A 31 -5.51 10.57 7.77
N LEU A 32 -6.28 9.50 8.03
CA LEU A 32 -6.42 8.39 7.09
C LEU A 32 -6.91 8.86 5.71
N ALA A 33 -7.99 9.64 5.66
CA ALA A 33 -8.54 10.17 4.41
C ALA A 33 -7.59 11.15 3.69
N ALA A 34 -6.81 11.94 4.45
CA ALA A 34 -5.81 12.84 3.87
C ALA A 34 -4.62 12.08 3.27
N LEU A 35 -4.19 10.99 3.91
CA LEU A 35 -3.10 10.12 3.44
C LEU A 35 -3.53 9.28 2.22
N GLU A 36 -4.79 8.83 2.17
CA GLU A 36 -5.33 8.08 1.03
C GLU A 36 -5.23 8.89 -0.27
N LYS A 37 -5.56 10.19 -0.24
CA LYS A 37 -5.44 11.09 -1.40
C LYS A 37 -4.00 11.21 -1.92
N GLN A 38 -3.02 11.20 -1.01
CA GLN A 38 -1.60 11.21 -1.38
C GLN A 38 -1.22 9.88 -2.04
N CYS A 39 -1.66 8.76 -1.46
CA CYS A 39 -1.41 7.42 -1.99
C CYS A 39 -1.96 7.25 -3.41
N ALA A 40 -3.20 7.71 -3.66
CA ALA A 40 -3.84 7.67 -4.98
C ALA A 40 -3.05 8.43 -6.06
N THR A 41 -2.41 9.54 -5.70
CA THR A 41 -1.58 10.33 -6.63
C THR A 41 -0.33 9.55 -7.06
N HIS A 42 0.30 8.85 -6.11
CA HIS A 42 1.46 8.00 -6.40
C HIS A 42 1.07 6.74 -7.20
N ALA A 43 -0.06 6.10 -6.86
CA ALA A 43 -0.56 4.93 -7.58
C ALA A 43 -0.84 5.24 -9.06
N LYS A 44 -1.47 6.39 -9.33
CA LYS A 44 -1.74 6.86 -10.71
C LYS A 44 -0.48 7.03 -11.54
N THR A 45 0.65 7.40 -10.92
CA THR A 45 1.94 7.50 -11.61
C THR A 45 2.47 6.12 -12.02
N ALA A 46 2.12 5.06 -11.29
CA ALA A 46 2.50 3.68 -11.64
C ALA A 46 1.66 3.09 -12.78
N GLU A 47 0.43 3.57 -12.98
CA GLU A 47 -0.50 3.09 -14.03
C GLU A 47 0.03 3.33 -15.44
N THR A 48 0.82 4.39 -15.65
CA THR A 48 1.45 4.67 -16.96
C THR A 48 2.59 3.71 -17.31
N GLY A 49 2.83 2.70 -16.47
CA GLY A 49 3.92 1.75 -16.59
C GLY A 49 5.20 2.28 -15.95
N VAL A 50 5.94 1.36 -15.31
CA VAL A 50 7.26 1.64 -14.75
C VAL A 50 8.33 0.87 -15.53
N PRO A 51 9.52 1.44 -15.72
CA PRO A 51 10.67 0.74 -16.28
C PRO A 51 10.88 -0.63 -15.62
N ALA A 52 11.30 -1.62 -16.42
CA ALA A 52 11.68 -2.92 -15.90
C ALA A 52 12.88 -2.78 -14.95
N LEU A 53 12.81 -3.43 -13.80
CA LEU A 53 13.91 -3.55 -12.85
C LEU A 53 14.50 -4.96 -12.92
N SER A 54 15.80 -5.08 -12.70
CA SER A 54 16.53 -6.34 -12.63
C SER A 54 17.35 -6.44 -11.34
N GLY A 55 17.84 -7.65 -11.04
CA GLY A 55 18.73 -7.90 -9.90
C GLY A 55 18.20 -7.38 -8.56
N ALA A 56 19.06 -6.70 -7.81
CA ALA A 56 18.75 -6.17 -6.48
C ALA A 56 17.56 -5.20 -6.49
N SER A 57 17.44 -4.33 -7.49
CA SER A 57 16.35 -3.36 -7.59
C SER A 57 14.99 -4.05 -7.80
N ARG A 58 14.96 -5.15 -8.56
CA ARG A 58 13.73 -5.97 -8.69
C ARG A 58 13.34 -6.59 -7.36
N MET A 59 14.31 -7.09 -6.59
CA MET A 59 14.04 -7.71 -5.30
C MET A 59 13.54 -6.69 -4.27
N ARG A 60 14.18 -5.53 -4.20
CA ARG A 60 13.73 -4.42 -3.36
C ARG A 60 12.29 -4.00 -3.66
N LYS A 61 11.92 -3.90 -4.94
CA LYS A 61 10.54 -3.61 -5.35
C LYS A 61 9.55 -4.68 -4.84
N ILE A 62 9.91 -5.96 -4.90
CA ILE A 62 9.06 -7.05 -4.39
C ILE A 62 8.85 -6.92 -2.88
N ASP A 63 9.89 -6.62 -2.12
CA ASP A 63 9.78 -6.44 -0.67
C ASP A 63 8.86 -5.26 -0.31
N LEU A 64 8.99 -4.14 -1.04
CA LEU A 64 8.13 -2.97 -0.86
C LEU A 64 6.66 -3.27 -1.20
N LEU A 65 6.39 -4.03 -2.26
CA LEU A 65 5.04 -4.46 -2.60
C LEU A 65 4.42 -5.32 -1.49
N LYS A 66 5.18 -6.27 -0.94
CA LYS A 66 4.72 -7.09 0.20
C LYS A 66 4.40 -6.23 1.42
N GLN A 67 5.23 -5.23 1.71
CA GLN A 67 4.99 -4.30 2.80
C GLN A 67 3.71 -3.48 2.58
N ILE A 68 3.50 -2.94 1.39
CA ILE A 68 2.27 -2.21 1.02
C ILE A 68 1.05 -3.12 1.22
N MET A 69 1.08 -4.35 0.70
CA MET A 69 -0.02 -5.30 0.84
C MET A 69 -0.33 -5.66 2.30
N ALA A 70 0.70 -5.79 3.15
CA ALA A 70 0.53 -6.03 4.58
C ALA A 70 -0.10 -4.83 5.30
N ASN A 71 0.33 -3.61 4.96
CA ASN A 71 -0.26 -2.38 5.49
C ASN A 71 -1.73 -2.25 5.07
N ASP A 72 -2.05 -2.50 3.79
CA ASP A 72 -3.42 -2.48 3.28
C ASP A 72 -4.30 -3.50 4.00
N ARG A 73 -3.77 -4.71 4.27
CA ARG A 73 -4.50 -5.71 5.05
C ARG A 73 -4.83 -5.19 6.45
N ALA A 74 -3.85 -4.61 7.15
CA ALA A 74 -4.04 -4.05 8.48
C ALA A 74 -5.05 -2.88 8.51
N ILE A 75 -5.11 -2.08 7.44
CA ILE A 75 -6.14 -1.03 7.30
C ILE A 75 -7.52 -1.67 7.18
N ARG A 76 -7.69 -2.65 6.28
CA ARG A 76 -8.97 -3.35 6.06
C ARG A 76 -9.49 -4.06 7.30
N ASP A 77 -8.60 -4.64 8.11
CA ASP A 77 -8.98 -5.30 9.36
C ASP A 77 -9.71 -4.33 10.33
N VAL A 78 -9.45 -3.01 10.22
CA VAL A 78 -10.12 -1.98 11.03
C VAL A 78 -11.29 -1.33 10.30
N THR A 79 -11.13 -0.99 9.02
CA THR A 79 -12.14 -0.22 8.27
C THR A 79 -13.27 -1.07 7.71
N GLU A 80 -13.00 -2.36 7.48
CA GLU A 80 -13.90 -3.29 6.82
C GLU A 80 -14.03 -4.62 7.60
N PRO A 81 -14.32 -4.58 8.92
CA PRO A 81 -14.29 -5.77 9.76
C PRO A 81 -15.32 -6.83 9.34
N TRP A 82 -16.39 -6.41 8.65
CA TRP A 82 -17.43 -7.29 8.10
C TRP A 82 -16.90 -8.26 7.04
N MET A 83 -15.82 -7.93 6.32
CA MET A 83 -15.24 -8.81 5.29
C MET A 83 -14.55 -10.04 5.87
N ASN A 84 -14.12 -10.00 7.13
CA ASN A 84 -13.54 -11.18 7.79
C ASN A 84 -14.57 -12.31 7.95
N ASN A 85 -15.86 -11.98 8.04
CA ASN A 85 -16.94 -12.97 8.16
C ASN A 85 -17.31 -13.58 6.80
N VAL A 86 -17.30 -12.79 5.72
CA VAL A 86 -17.67 -13.26 4.36
C VAL A 86 -16.62 -14.25 3.81
N MET A 87 -15.34 -14.03 4.11
CA MET A 87 -14.27 -14.96 3.72
C MET A 87 -14.35 -16.31 4.46
N ALA A 88 -14.83 -16.32 5.71
CA ALA A 88 -15.03 -17.55 6.47
C ALA A 88 -16.21 -18.37 5.92
N GLU A 89 -17.27 -17.70 5.49
CA GLU A 89 -18.47 -18.35 4.94
C GLU A 89 -18.23 -18.92 3.53
N ALA A 90 -17.36 -18.30 2.72
CA ALA A 90 -16.97 -18.78 1.40
C ALA A 90 -15.96 -19.96 1.41
N ALA A 91 -15.38 -20.28 2.58
CA ALA A 91 -14.47 -21.42 2.76
C ALA A 91 -15.18 -22.71 3.23
N HIS A 92 -16.51 -22.67 3.31
CA HIS A 92 -17.40 -23.78 3.64
C HIS A 92 -18.30 -24.14 2.44
#